data_AF-A0A0Q9N3M6-F1
#
_entry.id   AF-A0A0Q9N3M6-F1
#
_cell.length_a   1.000
_cell.length_b   1.000
_cell.length_c   1.000
_cell.angle_alpha   90.00
_cell.angle_beta   90.00
_cell.angle_gamma   90.00
#
_symmetry.space_group_name_H-M   'P 1'
#
loop_
_entity.id
_entity.type
_entity.pdbx_description
1 polymer ?
#
loop_
_entity_poly.entity_id
_entity_poly.type
_entity_poly.pdbx_seq_one_letter_code
_entity_poly.pdbx_strand_id
1 'polypeptide(L)'
;MAFEESAAERREVTVRRAPKYVPFLVLGALVGVAAAAVVAYAVPGDATFDPGAVFGFFLVMFAACGAILGAALALVLDRRSLKRQDRAVVEAVPDSEPDTDPQA
;
A
#
# COMPACT_ATOMS: atom_id res chain seq x y z
N MET A 1 -34.94 -11.63 43.03
CA MET A 1 -33.65 -11.99 42.42
C MET A 1 -33.60 -11.29 41.08
N ALA A 2 -32.92 -10.15 41.02
CA ALA A 2 -32.75 -9.36 39.82
C ALA A 2 -31.47 -9.85 39.13
N PHE A 3 -31.59 -10.37 37.92
CA PHE A 3 -30.44 -10.68 37.09
C PHE A 3 -29.94 -9.35 36.55
N GLU A 4 -28.77 -8.91 37.02
CA GLU A 4 -27.99 -7.90 36.34
C GLU A 4 -27.54 -8.52 35.01
N GLU A 5 -28.30 -8.21 33.96
CA GLU A 5 -27.94 -8.44 32.57
C GLU A 5 -26.72 -7.57 32.27
N SER A 6 -25.54 -8.09 32.59
CA SER A 6 -24.27 -7.43 32.28
C SER A 6 -24.13 -7.43 30.77
N ALA A 7 -24.47 -6.28 30.17
CA ALA A 7 -24.40 -6.04 28.74
C ALA A 7 -23.05 -6.54 28.20
N ALA A 8 -23.12 -7.52 27.30
CA ALA A 8 -21.97 -8.08 26.62
C ALA A 8 -21.03 -6.95 26.18
N GLU A 9 -19.79 -6.98 26.68
CA GLU A 9 -18.76 -6.01 26.38
C GLU A 9 -18.44 -6.07 24.88
N ARG A 10 -19.13 -5.22 24.10
CA ARG A 10 -19.02 -5.11 22.65
C ARG A 10 -17.62 -4.59 22.32
N ARG A 11 -16.69 -5.49 22.06
CA ARG A 11 -15.31 -5.12 21.67
C ARG A 11 -15.26 -4.79 20.18
N GLU A 12 -15.48 -3.52 19.86
CA GLU A 12 -15.30 -3.00 18.49
C GLU A 12 -13.82 -3.06 18.10
N VAL A 13 -13.49 -3.91 17.13
CA VAL A 13 -12.14 -3.98 16.55
C VAL A 13 -12.17 -3.30 15.18
N THR A 14 -11.67 -2.08 15.12
CA THR A 14 -11.52 -1.35 13.85
C THR A 14 -10.33 -1.93 13.07
N VAL A 15 -10.60 -2.74 12.05
CA VAL A 15 -9.55 -3.22 11.14
C VAL A 15 -9.23 -2.11 10.13
N ARG A 16 -8.17 -1.35 10.40
CA ARG A 16 -7.60 -0.40 9.44
C ARG A 16 -6.81 -1.16 8.36
N ARG A 17 -7.29 -1.17 7.12
CA ARG A 17 -6.47 -1.61 5.97
C ARG A 17 -5.53 -0.46 5.59
N ALA A 18 -4.27 -0.55 5.99
CA ALA A 18 -3.24 0.36 5.50
C ALA A 18 -2.94 0.03 4.01
N PRO A 19 -3.06 1.00 3.08
CA PRO A 19 -2.68 0.77 1.69
C PRO A 19 -1.17 0.62 1.56
N LYS A 20 -0.76 -0.20 0.59
CA LYS A 20 0.64 -0.52 0.35
C LYS A 20 1.26 0.57 -0.53
N TYR A 21 2.23 1.29 0.01
CA TYR A 21 3.00 2.32 -0.71
C TYR A 21 4.12 1.75 -1.58
N VAL A 22 4.64 0.57 -1.21
CA VAL A 22 5.77 -0.10 -1.89
C VAL A 22 5.56 -0.28 -3.40
N PRO A 23 4.40 -0.76 -3.91
CA PRO A 23 4.21 -0.94 -5.34
C PRO A 23 4.33 0.36 -6.14
N PHE A 24 3.86 1.49 -5.59
CA PHE A 24 3.94 2.78 -6.26
C PHE A 24 5.35 3.35 -6.27
N LEU A 25 6.10 3.17 -5.17
CA LEU A 25 7.52 3.50 -5.10
C LEU A 25 8.31 2.73 -6.17
N VAL A 26 8.09 1.42 -6.26
CA VAL A 26 8.76 0.54 -7.24
C VAL A 26 8.38 0.94 -8.67
N LEU A 27 7.09 1.13 -8.96
CA LEU A 27 6.64 1.53 -10.29
C LEU A 27 7.25 2.87 -10.70
N GLY A 28 7.23 3.86 -9.81
CA GLY A 28 7.82 5.18 -10.06
C GLY A 28 9.33 5.09 -10.31
N ALA A 29 10.05 4.31 -9.50
CA ALA A 29 11.48 4.07 -9.69
C ALA A 29 11.76 3.42 -11.05
N LEU A 30 11.01 2.39 -11.44
CA LEU A 30 11.16 1.71 -12.73
C LEU A 30 10.92 2.64 -13.92
N VAL A 31 9.92 3.52 -13.83
CA VAL A 31 9.70 4.56 -14.85
C VAL A 31 10.90 5.51 -14.93
N GLY A 32 11.47 5.89 -13.78
CA GLY A 32 12.70 6.68 -13.72
C GLY A 32 13.90 5.99 -14.35
N VAL A 33 14.08 4.68 -14.08
CA VAL A 33 15.12 3.85 -14.73
C VAL A 33 14.95 3.83 -16.24
N ALA A 34 13.72 3.64 -16.73
CA ALA A 34 13.42 3.67 -18.15
C ALA A 34 13.76 5.03 -18.77
N ALA A 35 13.42 6.13 -18.11
CA ALA A 35 13.78 7.48 -18.55
C ALA A 35 15.31 7.67 -18.60
N ALA A 36 16.06 7.14 -17.62
CA ALA A 36 17.52 7.24 -17.60
C ALA A 36 18.15 6.45 -18.76
N ALA A 37 17.62 5.27 -19.07
CA ALA A 37 18.04 4.48 -20.21
C ALA A 37 17.77 5.21 -21.54
N VAL A 38 16.61 5.86 -21.67
CA VAL A 38 16.31 6.68 -22.85
C VAL A 38 17.32 7.83 -22.97
N VAL A 39 17.61 8.56 -21.89
CA VAL A 39 18.60 9.66 -21.93
C VAL A 39 19.99 9.16 -22.34
N ALA A 40 20.42 8.02 -21.83
CA ALA A 40 21.75 7.50 -22.09
C ALA A 40 21.92 6.83 -23.47
N TYR A 41 20.86 6.24 -24.02
CA TYR A 41 20.96 5.34 -25.18
C TYR A 41 20.03 5.67 -26.36
N ALA A 42 19.18 6.71 -26.27
CA ALA A 42 18.27 7.03 -27.38
C ALA A 42 18.93 7.73 -28.57
N VAL A 43 20.12 8.30 -28.38
CA VAL A 43 20.89 9.01 -29.42
C VAL A 43 22.22 8.29 -29.62
N PRO A 44 22.76 8.23 -30.84
CA PRO A 44 24.11 7.71 -31.07
C PRO A 44 25.11 8.42 -30.16
N GLY A 45 25.93 7.64 -29.46
CA GLY A 45 26.85 8.19 -28.46
C GLY A 45 27.87 9.15 -29.09
N ASP A 46 28.10 10.27 -28.42
CA ASP A 46 29.22 11.16 -28.69
C ASP A 46 30.49 10.63 -28.00
N ALA A 47 31.65 10.74 -28.64
CA ALA A 47 32.93 10.28 -28.06
C ALA A 47 33.34 11.03 -26.78
N THR A 48 32.64 12.10 -26.42
CA THR A 48 32.92 12.95 -25.26
C THR A 48 32.39 12.38 -23.95
N PHE A 49 31.32 11.58 -23.97
CA PHE A 49 30.70 11.07 -22.75
C PHE A 49 30.44 9.57 -22.86
N ASP A 50 30.93 8.82 -21.87
CA ASP A 50 30.61 7.41 -21.74
C ASP A 50 29.11 7.23 -21.43
N PRO A 51 28.34 6.51 -22.27
CA PRO A 51 26.92 6.28 -22.03
C PRO A 51 26.64 5.57 -20.71
N GLY A 52 27.55 4.72 -20.22
CA GLY A 52 27.43 4.06 -18.93
C GLY A 52 27.47 5.05 -17.75
N ALA A 53 28.39 6.01 -17.79
CA ALA A 53 28.48 7.08 -16.81
C ALA A 53 27.23 7.99 -16.82
N VAL A 54 26.76 8.37 -18.01
CA VAL A 54 25.52 9.15 -18.17
C VAL A 54 24.33 8.37 -17.60
N PHE A 55 24.19 7.09 -17.98
CA PHE A 55 23.15 6.22 -17.45
C PHE A 55 23.20 6.15 -15.93
N GLY A 56 24.36 5.86 -15.33
CA GLY A 56 24.50 5.73 -13.88
C GLY A 56 24.13 7.01 -13.12
N PHE A 57 24.53 8.18 -13.63
CA PHE A 57 24.18 9.47 -13.04
C PHE A 57 22.65 9.71 -13.08
N PHE A 58 22.05 9.57 -14.26
CA PHE A 58 20.61 9.79 -14.43
C PHE A 58 19.76 8.69 -13.77
N LEU A 59 20.27 7.47 -13.66
CA LEU A 59 19.61 6.34 -13.01
C LEU A 59 19.27 6.68 -11.56
N VAL A 60 20.26 7.12 -10.79
CA VAL A 60 20.05 7.45 -9.37
C VAL A 60 19.09 8.63 -9.24
N MET A 61 19.29 9.69 -10.04
CA MET A 61 18.46 10.89 -9.99
C MET A 61 17.00 10.59 -10.36
N PHE A 62 16.76 9.94 -11.51
CA PHE A 62 15.41 9.65 -11.98
C PHE A 62 14.72 8.53 -11.20
N ALA A 63 15.45 7.52 -10.71
CA ALA A 63 14.84 6.52 -9.83
C ALA A 63 14.37 7.15 -8.50
N ALA A 64 15.17 8.04 -7.91
CA ALA A 64 14.79 8.76 -6.69
C ALA A 64 13.59 9.69 -6.94
N CYS A 65 13.64 10.53 -7.98
CA CYS A 65 12.52 11.39 -8.35
C CYS A 65 11.26 10.59 -8.68
N GLY A 66 11.39 9.52 -9.46
CA GLY A 66 10.30 8.62 -9.83
C GLY A 66 9.67 7.96 -8.61
N ALA A 67 10.47 7.47 -7.66
CA ALA A 67 9.99 6.93 -6.40
C ALA A 67 9.21 7.98 -5.59
N ILE A 68 9.74 9.21 -5.47
CA ILE A 68 9.05 10.31 -4.75
C ILE A 68 7.70 10.62 -5.41
N LEU A 69 7.64 10.70 -6.73
CA LEU A 69 6.40 10.92 -7.48
C LEU A 69 5.42 9.75 -7.32
N GLY A 70 5.92 8.52 -7.33
CA GLY A 70 5.15 7.32 -7.05
C GLY A 70 4.55 7.34 -5.64
N ALA A 71 5.34 7.70 -4.63
CA ALA A 71 4.89 7.86 -3.26
C ALA A 71 3.82 8.95 -3.14
N ALA A 72 4.02 10.11 -3.79
CA ALA A 72 3.05 11.19 -3.81
C ALA A 72 1.73 10.74 -4.43
N LEU A 73 1.78 10.00 -5.55
CA LEU A 73 0.60 9.40 -6.17
C LEU A 73 -0.11 8.42 -5.23
N ALA A 74 0.66 7.57 -4.55
CA ALA A 74 0.12 6.63 -3.55
C ALA A 74 -0.58 7.36 -2.40
N LEU A 75 -0.01 8.46 -1.89
CA LEU A 75 -0.62 9.29 -0.84
C LEU A 75 -1.93 9.93 -1.32
N VAL A 76 -1.97 10.42 -2.57
CA VAL A 76 -3.20 10.98 -3.15
C VAL A 76 -4.28 9.92 -3.29
N LEU A 77 -3.92 8.70 -3.71
CA LEU A 77 -4.84 7.59 -3.85
C LEU A 77 -5.30 7.04 -2.49
N ASP A 78 -4.41 6.95 -1.51
CA ASP A 78 -4.76 6.58 -0.12
C ASP A 78 -5.80 7.53 0.46
N ARG A 79 -5.56 8.85 0.34
CA ARG A 79 -6.52 9.88 0.76
C ARG A 79 -7.91 9.71 0.14
N ARG A 80 -7.99 9.22 -1.11
CA ARG A 80 -9.28 8.93 -1.75
C ARG A 80 -9.88 7.59 -1.32
N SER A 81 -9.04 6.59 -1.04
CA SER A 81 -9.45 5.25 -0.62
C SER A 81 -10.00 5.25 0.80
N LEU A 82 -9.38 5.97 1.72
CA LEU A 82 -9.87 6.15 3.10
C LEU A 82 -11.31 6.70 3.13
N LYS A 83 -11.68 7.57 2.20
CA LYS A 83 -13.04 8.13 2.09
C LYS A 83 -14.09 7.11 1.58
N ARG A 84 -13.68 5.95 1.08
CA ARG A 84 -14.57 4.93 0.48
C ARG A 84 -14.68 3.63 1.30
N GLN A 85 -13.89 3.43 2.36
CA GLN A 85 -13.84 2.16 3.10
C GLN A 85 -14.80 2.05 4.30
N ASP A 86 -15.83 2.91 4.41
CA ASP A 86 -16.76 2.94 5.54
C ASP A 86 -17.88 1.87 5.54
N ARG A 87 -17.86 0.84 4.69
CA ARG A 87 -18.92 -0.19 4.72
C ARG A 87 -18.40 -1.61 4.51
N ALA A 88 -17.75 -2.15 5.53
CA ALA A 88 -17.79 -3.59 5.78
C ALA A 88 -18.54 -3.79 7.10
N VAL A 89 -19.87 -3.97 7.00
CA VAL A 89 -20.70 -4.38 8.13
C VAL A 89 -20.31 -5.82 8.47
N VAL A 90 -19.67 -6.02 9.62
CA VAL A 90 -19.39 -7.35 10.15
C VAL A 90 -20.59 -7.76 10.99
N GLU A 91 -21.33 -8.76 10.54
CA GLU A 91 -22.35 -9.42 11.34
C GLU A 91 -21.63 -10.37 12.32
N ALA A 92 -21.82 -10.15 13.63
CA ALA A 92 -21.23 -11.00 14.65
C ALA A 92 -21.89 -12.39 14.57
N VAL A 93 -21.10 -13.43 14.33
CA VAL A 93 -21.55 -14.81 14.47
C VAL A 93 -21.69 -15.08 15.98
N PRO A 94 -22.87 -15.49 16.48
CA PRO A 94 -23.03 -15.83 17.89
C PRO A 94 -22.12 -17.00 18.23
N ASP A 95 -21.40 -16.90 19.35
CA ASP A 95 -20.64 -18.03 19.89
C ASP A 95 -21.61 -19.20 20.13
N SER A 96 -21.33 -20.35 19.52
CA SER A 96 -22.06 -21.59 19.77
C SER A 96 -22.03 -21.88 21.28
N GLU A 97 -23.20 -21.98 21.91
CA GLU A 97 -23.30 -22.40 23.32
C GLU A 97 -22.49 -23.69 23.55
N PRO A 98 -21.77 -23.81 24.68
CA PRO A 98 -21.04 -25.02 25.01
C PRO A 98 -22.04 -26.16 25.15
N ASP A 99 -21.89 -27.16 24.29
CA ASP A 99 -22.64 -28.42 24.30
C ASP A 99 -22.57 -29.04 25.70
N THR A 100 -23.59 -28.74 26.49
CA THR A 100 -23.82 -29.34 27.79
C THR A 100 -25.00 -30.26 27.59
N ASP A 101 -24.71 -31.45 27.07
CA ASP A 101 -25.68 -32.53 26.95
C ASP A 101 -25.53 -33.46 28.18
N PRO A 102 -26.29 -33.25 29.27
CA PRO A 102 -26.51 -34.28 30.26
C PRO A 102 -27.86 -34.96 29.94
N GLN A 103 -27.86 -35.85 28.95
CA GLN A 103 -28.93 -36.82 28.77
C GLN A 103 -28.35 -38.21 28.98
N ALA A 104 -28.93 -39.15 29.73
CA ALA A 104 -29.96 -39.21 30.76
C ALA A 104 -29.81 -40.62 31.36
#